data_AF-A0A5C7FA26-F1
#
_entry.id   AF-A0A5C7FA26-F1
#
_cell.length_a   1.000
_cell.length_b   1.000
_cell.length_c   1.000
_cell.angle_alpha   90.00
_cell.angle_beta   90.00
_cell.angle_gamma   90.00
#
_symmetry.space_group_name_H-M   'P 1'
#
loop_
_entity.id
_entity.type
_entity.pdbx_description
1 polymer ?
#
loop_
_entity_poly.entity_id
_entity_poly.type
_entity_poly.pdbx_seq_one_letter_code
_entity_poly.pdbx_strand_id
1 'polypeptide(L)'
;MRLTSTTSLFFLLLMVACQKPDDSPAPPYTMTRGRISITVEPALGGRISSLIYNGKEILKTTRDNDNLQWGSTVWTSPQSDWNWPPPAAFDSEPYTLTELSEHRIMMEGPRDSTTSLRMRKRIVLGPDSDIGLTYWVTNEGVSGRNVALWENTRLPYEGTFEFVADTVWTQRDSVEFDFRDSVRIVTLDERHTAEGKLFANMPTGEAVYQNNGLKLTKYTVVKDLYRTPPGEAPLEIYLAPEHKFFEFELVGDYRNIGPGESNNVRLKWKLEESASGD
;
A
#
# COMPACT_ATOMS: atom_id res chain seq x y z
N MET A 1 -62.77 -40.57 -44.89
CA MET A 1 -62.82 -39.98 -43.53
C MET A 1 -61.39 -39.93 -43.00
N ARG A 2 -60.69 -38.80 -43.19
CA ARG A 2 -59.27 -38.62 -42.82
C ARG A 2 -59.21 -37.89 -41.48
N LEU A 3 -58.58 -38.47 -40.46
CA LEU A 3 -58.19 -37.78 -39.24
C LEU A 3 -56.79 -37.19 -39.43
N THR A 4 -56.68 -35.87 -39.27
CA THR A 4 -55.41 -35.14 -39.19
C THR A 4 -55.00 -35.00 -37.72
N SER A 5 -53.79 -35.45 -37.40
CA SER A 5 -53.14 -35.29 -36.10
C SER A 5 -52.43 -33.93 -36.05
N THR A 6 -52.73 -33.12 -35.03
CA THR A 6 -52.01 -31.87 -34.70
C THR A 6 -51.00 -32.14 -33.60
N THR A 7 -49.72 -31.95 -33.91
CA THR A 7 -48.62 -32.00 -32.94
C THR A 7 -48.32 -30.57 -32.48
N SER A 8 -48.57 -30.26 -31.22
CA SER A 8 -48.17 -28.96 -30.61
C SER A 8 -46.73 -29.04 -30.11
N LEU A 9 -45.88 -28.14 -30.62
CA LEU A 9 -44.50 -27.96 -30.19
C LEU A 9 -44.47 -27.00 -28.99
N PHE A 10 -44.08 -27.50 -27.81
CA PHE A 10 -43.90 -26.69 -26.62
C PHE A 10 -42.50 -26.07 -26.63
N PHE A 11 -42.43 -24.74 -26.75
CA PHE A 11 -41.18 -23.98 -26.61
C PHE A 11 -40.93 -23.74 -25.11
N LEU A 12 -39.87 -24.35 -24.56
CA LEU A 12 -39.44 -24.11 -23.18
C LEU A 12 -38.52 -22.88 -23.16
N LEU A 13 -39.03 -21.77 -22.64
CA LEU A 13 -38.27 -20.54 -22.44
C LEU A 13 -37.41 -20.69 -21.17
N LEU A 14 -36.08 -20.83 -21.32
CA LEU A 14 -35.16 -20.75 -20.17
C LEU A 14 -35.07 -19.30 -19.70
N MET A 15 -35.68 -19.02 -18.55
CA MET A 15 -35.47 -17.77 -17.82
C MET A 15 -34.10 -17.82 -17.15
N VAL A 16 -33.12 -17.12 -17.72
CA VAL A 16 -31.86 -16.82 -17.02
C VAL A 16 -32.19 -15.76 -15.97
N ALA A 17 -32.28 -16.17 -14.71
CA ALA A 17 -32.38 -15.24 -13.60
C ALA A 17 -31.05 -14.50 -13.45
N CYS A 18 -31.03 -13.18 -13.66
CA CYS A 18 -29.95 -12.33 -13.18
C CYS A 18 -29.87 -12.48 -11.67
N GLN A 19 -28.89 -13.23 -11.17
CA GLN A 19 -28.50 -13.15 -9.76
C GLN A 19 -28.05 -11.71 -9.50
N LYS A 20 -28.62 -11.08 -8.48
CA LYS A 20 -28.08 -9.84 -7.95
C LYS A 20 -26.63 -10.10 -7.52
N PRO A 21 -25.70 -9.15 -7.71
CA PRO A 21 -24.39 -9.24 -7.12
C PRO A 21 -24.53 -9.52 -5.62
N ASP A 22 -23.74 -10.46 -5.12
CA ASP A 22 -23.66 -10.73 -3.69
C ASP A 22 -23.12 -9.47 -3.01
N ASP A 23 -23.93 -8.84 -2.15
CA ASP A 23 -23.55 -7.64 -1.37
C ASP A 23 -22.54 -7.98 -0.25
N SER A 24 -22.09 -9.24 -0.16
CA SER A 24 -21.05 -9.64 0.78
C SER A 24 -19.72 -8.96 0.44
N PRO A 25 -19.00 -8.41 1.43
CA PRO A 25 -17.69 -7.83 1.20
C PRO A 25 -16.77 -8.85 0.52
N ALA A 26 -16.04 -8.42 -0.51
CA ALA A 26 -15.10 -9.29 -1.20
C ALA A 26 -14.10 -9.90 -0.19
N PRO A 27 -13.91 -11.24 -0.20
CA PRO A 27 -13.05 -11.89 0.78
C PRO A 27 -11.59 -11.46 0.61
N PRO A 28 -10.73 -11.71 1.61
CA PRO A 28 -9.29 -11.56 1.43
C PRO A 28 -8.76 -12.50 0.34
N TYR A 29 -7.78 -12.03 -0.45
CA TYR A 29 -7.11 -12.81 -1.47
C TYR A 29 -5.63 -12.99 -1.13
N THR A 30 -5.19 -14.23 -1.08
CA THR A 30 -3.78 -14.57 -0.85
C THR A 30 -3.14 -15.04 -2.15
N MET A 31 -2.03 -14.41 -2.54
CA MET A 31 -1.17 -14.85 -3.63
C MET A 31 0.13 -15.39 -3.04
N THR A 32 0.64 -16.49 -3.60
CA THR A 32 1.89 -17.12 -3.17
C THR A 32 2.81 -17.34 -4.36
N ARG A 33 4.10 -17.07 -4.18
CA ARG A 33 5.14 -17.41 -5.15
C ARG A 33 6.46 -17.67 -4.44
N GLY A 34 6.97 -18.90 -4.57
CA GLY A 34 8.19 -19.31 -3.86
C GLY A 34 8.02 -19.18 -2.35
N ARG A 35 8.87 -18.35 -1.72
CA ARG A 35 8.86 -18.10 -0.26
C ARG A 35 7.91 -16.99 0.17
N ILE A 36 7.32 -16.25 -0.76
CA ILE A 36 6.42 -15.12 -0.46
C ILE A 36 4.97 -15.57 -0.48
N SER A 37 4.21 -15.14 0.52
CA SER A 37 2.75 -15.12 0.54
C SER A 37 2.27 -13.71 0.91
N ILE A 38 1.40 -13.12 0.10
CA ILE A 38 0.81 -11.80 0.34
C ILE A 38 -0.71 -11.91 0.39
N THR A 39 -1.33 -11.35 1.43
CA THR A 39 -2.80 -11.27 1.54
C THR A 39 -3.26 -9.84 1.35
N VAL A 40 -4.28 -9.66 0.52
CA VAL A 40 -4.88 -8.38 0.18
C VAL A 40 -6.37 -8.40 0.56
N GLU A 41 -6.88 -7.28 1.08
CA GLU A 41 -8.24 -7.12 1.57
C GLU A 41 -9.01 -6.13 0.67
N PRO A 42 -9.65 -6.57 -0.43
CA PRO A 42 -10.41 -5.65 -1.27
C PRO A 42 -11.54 -4.97 -0.50
N ALA A 43 -12.19 -5.66 0.46
CA ALA A 43 -13.21 -5.09 1.32
C ALA A 43 -12.72 -3.94 2.23
N LEU A 44 -11.41 -3.78 2.43
CA LEU A 44 -10.80 -2.79 3.32
C LEU A 44 -9.75 -1.98 2.55
N GLY A 45 -10.21 -1.18 1.59
CA GLY A 45 -9.35 -0.28 0.81
C GLY A 45 -8.35 -0.97 -0.11
N GLY A 46 -8.44 -2.29 -0.33
CA GLY A 46 -7.40 -3.05 -1.03
C GLY A 46 -6.07 -3.05 -0.26
N ARG A 47 -6.13 -3.03 1.08
CA ARG A 47 -4.95 -3.07 1.97
C ARG A 47 -4.23 -4.41 1.87
N ILE A 48 -2.90 -4.38 1.93
CA ILE A 48 -2.10 -5.60 2.14
C ILE A 48 -2.14 -5.91 3.63
N SER A 49 -2.85 -6.98 4.00
CA SER A 49 -3.09 -7.37 5.40
C SER A 49 -2.02 -8.27 5.98
N SER A 50 -1.25 -8.96 5.14
CA SER A 50 -0.18 -9.88 5.55
C SER A 50 0.87 -9.97 4.46
N LEU A 51 2.14 -9.99 4.88
CA LEU A 51 3.27 -10.31 4.03
C LEU A 51 4.15 -11.33 4.75
N ILE A 52 4.08 -12.57 4.30
CA ILE A 52 4.85 -13.67 4.86
C ILE A 52 6.02 -13.99 3.94
N TYR A 53 7.20 -14.15 4.53
CA TYR A 53 8.38 -14.69 3.86
C TYR A 53 8.93 -15.86 4.66
N ASN A 54 9.09 -17.00 4.00
CA ASN A 54 9.61 -18.23 4.61
C ASN A 54 8.88 -18.61 5.92
N GLY A 55 7.55 -18.44 5.93
CA GLY A 55 6.69 -18.75 7.07
C GLY A 55 6.67 -17.71 8.20
N LYS A 56 7.40 -16.59 8.07
CA LYS A 56 7.42 -15.50 9.06
C LYS A 56 6.66 -14.29 8.53
N GLU A 57 5.76 -13.74 9.33
CA GLU A 57 5.08 -12.47 9.06
C GLU A 57 6.06 -11.29 9.20
N ILE A 58 5.93 -10.32 8.30
CA ILE A 58 6.78 -9.12 8.25
C ILE A 58 6.01 -7.87 8.69
N LEU A 59 4.71 -7.80 8.40
CA LEU A 59 3.91 -6.61 8.70
C LEU A 59 3.40 -6.62 10.13
N LYS A 60 3.09 -5.42 10.63
CA LYS A 60 2.23 -5.27 11.80
C LYS A 60 0.79 -5.61 11.40
N THR A 61 0.30 -6.78 11.78
CA THR A 61 -1.06 -7.25 11.39
C THR A 61 -2.13 -7.03 12.46
N THR A 62 -1.76 -6.80 13.72
CA THR A 62 -2.74 -6.48 14.77
C THR A 62 -3.35 -5.11 14.51
N ARG A 63 -4.68 -5.08 14.48
CA ARG A 63 -5.50 -3.89 14.29
C ARG A 63 -5.56 -3.07 15.59
N ASP A 64 -5.52 -1.75 15.44
CA ASP A 64 -5.90 -0.80 16.48
C ASP A 64 -7.44 -0.72 16.61
N ASN A 65 -7.92 0.04 17.60
CA ASN A 65 -9.35 0.18 17.86
C ASN A 65 -10.12 0.79 16.68
N ASP A 66 -9.46 1.67 15.92
CA ASP A 66 -10.05 2.35 14.77
C ASP A 66 -9.83 1.59 13.45
N ASN A 67 -9.07 0.48 13.48
CA ASN A 67 -8.74 -0.36 12.33
C ASN A 67 -8.01 0.38 11.19
N LEU A 68 -7.20 1.40 11.53
CA LEU A 68 -6.46 2.25 10.59
C LEU A 68 -4.96 1.89 10.54
N GLN A 69 -4.38 1.47 11.66
CA GLN A 69 -2.93 1.41 11.88
C GLN A 69 -2.35 -0.02 11.79
N TRP A 70 -2.47 -0.66 10.63
CA TRP A 70 -1.98 -2.02 10.40
C TRP A 70 -1.73 -2.32 8.91
N GLY A 71 -0.94 -3.35 8.61
CA GLY A 71 -0.65 -3.77 7.24
C GLY A 71 -0.02 -2.66 6.38
N SER A 72 -0.29 -2.68 5.07
CA SER A 72 0.14 -1.64 4.14
C SER A 72 -0.99 -1.11 3.29
N THR A 73 -1.07 0.21 3.19
CA THR A 73 -2.05 0.91 2.36
C THR A 73 -1.38 2.08 1.61
N VAL A 74 -2.16 2.79 0.80
CA VAL A 74 -1.71 3.99 0.10
C VAL A 74 -2.83 5.03 0.15
N TRP A 75 -2.43 6.27 0.45
CA TRP A 75 -3.33 7.42 0.50
C TRP A 75 -2.92 8.47 -0.52
N THR A 76 -3.77 9.47 -0.70
CA THR A 76 -3.39 10.67 -1.44
C THR A 76 -2.53 11.57 -0.55
N SER A 77 -1.58 12.27 -1.14
CA SER A 77 -0.78 13.27 -0.43
C SER A 77 -0.71 14.60 -1.22
N PRO A 78 -0.50 15.74 -0.52
CA PRO A 78 -0.04 15.82 0.87
C PRO A 78 -1.11 15.48 1.92
N GLN A 79 -0.69 15.04 3.10
CA GLN A 79 -1.61 14.84 4.23
C GLN A 79 -2.37 16.11 4.58
N SER A 80 -1.77 17.29 4.40
CA SER A 80 -2.40 18.59 4.69
C SER A 80 -3.68 18.88 3.87
N ASP A 81 -3.94 18.11 2.81
CA ASP A 81 -5.16 18.24 2.00
C ASP A 81 -6.40 17.63 2.67
N TRP A 82 -6.23 16.86 3.74
CA TRP A 82 -7.30 16.19 4.46
C TRP A 82 -7.02 16.11 5.97
N ASN A 83 -8.07 15.91 6.77
CA ASN A 83 -7.94 15.72 8.22
C ASN A 83 -7.94 14.25 8.56
N TRP A 84 -7.37 13.86 9.70
CA TRP A 84 -7.51 12.50 10.22
C TRP A 84 -8.98 12.22 10.61
N PRO A 85 -9.55 11.04 10.31
CA PRO A 85 -8.95 9.85 9.67
C PRO A 85 -8.74 10.00 8.15
N PRO A 86 -7.90 9.16 7.51
CA PRO A 86 -7.67 9.22 6.06
C PRO A 86 -8.97 9.10 5.26
N PRO A 87 -9.04 9.65 4.03
CA PRO A 87 -10.24 9.58 3.22
C PRO A 87 -10.67 8.12 2.98
N ALA A 88 -11.92 7.81 3.32
CA ALA A 88 -12.42 6.43 3.34
C ALA A 88 -12.28 5.71 1.99
N ALA A 89 -12.47 6.43 0.87
CA ALA A 89 -12.28 5.92 -0.49
C ALA A 89 -10.86 5.36 -0.77
N PHE A 90 -9.86 5.78 0.01
CA PHE A 90 -8.47 5.33 -0.11
C PHE A 90 -8.00 4.41 1.02
N ASP A 91 -8.83 4.18 2.04
CA ASP A 91 -8.42 3.45 3.24
C ASP A 91 -9.33 2.27 3.63
N SER A 92 -10.64 2.49 3.69
CA SER A 92 -11.58 1.57 4.34
C SER A 92 -12.74 1.13 3.43
N GLU A 93 -13.07 1.90 2.40
CA GLU A 93 -14.15 1.52 1.48
C GLU A 93 -13.74 0.36 0.56
N PRO A 94 -14.69 -0.48 0.12
CA PRO A 94 -14.40 -1.65 -0.70
C PRO A 94 -13.86 -1.30 -2.10
N TYR A 95 -12.86 -2.06 -2.53
CA TYR A 95 -12.28 -2.03 -3.86
C TYR A 95 -12.84 -3.20 -4.69
N THR A 96 -13.15 -2.91 -5.95
CA THR A 96 -13.56 -3.92 -6.92
C THR A 96 -12.35 -4.56 -7.58
N LEU A 97 -12.34 -5.89 -7.68
CA LEU A 97 -11.33 -6.59 -8.48
C LEU A 97 -11.59 -6.36 -9.97
N THR A 98 -10.57 -5.85 -10.65
CA THR A 98 -10.60 -5.65 -12.11
C THR A 98 -9.74 -6.69 -12.84
N GLU A 99 -8.81 -7.33 -12.14
CA GLU A 99 -8.03 -8.45 -12.64
C GLU A 99 -7.54 -9.32 -11.49
N LEU A 100 -7.57 -10.64 -11.67
CA LEU A 100 -7.01 -11.62 -10.74
C LEU A 100 -6.36 -12.76 -11.52
N SER A 101 -5.12 -13.07 -11.17
CA SER A 101 -4.36 -14.23 -11.66
C SER A 101 -3.51 -14.78 -10.52
N GLU A 102 -2.80 -15.88 -10.77
CA GLU A 102 -1.99 -16.59 -9.76
C GLU A 102 -0.99 -15.68 -9.01
N HIS A 103 -0.44 -14.68 -9.70
CA HIS A 103 0.63 -13.83 -9.15
C HIS A 103 0.36 -12.33 -9.31
N ARG A 104 -0.85 -11.95 -9.71
CA ARG A 104 -1.20 -10.55 -9.92
C ARG A 104 -2.66 -10.28 -9.55
N ILE A 105 -2.86 -9.16 -8.87
CA ILE A 105 -4.16 -8.58 -8.56
C ILE A 105 -4.19 -7.13 -9.02
N MET A 106 -5.33 -6.72 -9.60
CA MET A 106 -5.64 -5.33 -9.94
C MET A 106 -6.98 -4.98 -9.30
N MET A 107 -7.00 -3.85 -8.60
CA MET A 107 -8.16 -3.37 -7.87
C MET A 107 -8.44 -1.92 -8.19
N GLU A 108 -9.70 -1.54 -8.15
CA GLU A 108 -10.16 -0.17 -8.31
C GLU A 108 -11.06 0.22 -7.15
N GLY A 109 -10.74 1.34 -6.51
CA GLY A 109 -11.53 1.91 -5.42
C GLY A 109 -12.70 2.73 -5.92
N PRO A 110 -13.56 3.18 -4.99
CA PRO A 110 -14.61 4.13 -5.31
C PRO A 110 -14.02 5.50 -5.68
N ARG A 111 -14.87 6.35 -6.28
CA ARG A 111 -14.54 7.76 -6.50
C ARG A 111 -14.74 8.50 -5.20
N ASP A 112 -13.71 9.17 -4.73
CA ASP A 112 -13.80 10.02 -3.56
C ASP A 112 -14.77 11.19 -3.83
N SER A 113 -15.74 11.37 -2.95
CA SER A 113 -16.82 12.35 -3.12
C SER A 113 -16.33 13.80 -2.98
N THR A 114 -15.24 14.01 -2.25
CA THR A 114 -14.69 15.34 -1.96
C THR A 114 -13.78 15.82 -3.09
N THR A 115 -12.85 14.97 -3.51
CA THR A 115 -11.79 15.33 -4.44
C THR A 115 -12.07 14.90 -5.87
N SER A 116 -13.07 14.03 -6.10
CA SER A 116 -13.34 13.39 -7.38
C SER A 116 -12.20 12.50 -7.89
N LEU A 117 -11.27 12.14 -7.01
CA LEU A 117 -10.17 11.25 -7.35
C LEU A 117 -10.60 9.79 -7.21
N ARG A 118 -10.06 8.92 -8.08
CA ARG A 118 -10.24 7.46 -7.99
C ARG A 118 -8.89 6.76 -7.98
N MET A 119 -8.73 5.80 -7.07
CA MET A 119 -7.50 5.05 -6.93
C MET A 119 -7.58 3.66 -7.58
N ARG A 120 -6.48 3.24 -8.21
CA ARG A 120 -6.26 1.87 -8.67
C ARG A 120 -5.00 1.31 -8.05
N LYS A 121 -5.01 0.02 -7.70
CA LYS A 121 -3.87 -0.68 -7.10
C LYS A 121 -3.54 -1.92 -7.92
N ARG A 122 -2.26 -2.11 -8.23
CA ARG A 122 -1.72 -3.33 -8.83
C ARG A 122 -0.63 -3.88 -7.95
N ILE A 123 -0.72 -5.17 -7.65
CA ILE A 123 0.29 -5.91 -6.90
C ILE A 123 0.67 -7.14 -7.73
N VAL A 124 1.97 -7.39 -7.89
CA VAL A 124 2.51 -8.50 -8.67
C VAL A 124 3.61 -9.19 -7.88
N LEU A 125 3.54 -10.51 -7.74
CA LEU A 125 4.63 -11.31 -7.18
C LEU A 125 5.66 -11.65 -8.26
N GLY A 126 6.87 -11.14 -8.12
CA GLY A 126 8.00 -11.43 -8.97
C GLY A 126 8.67 -12.77 -8.62
N PRO A 127 9.55 -13.30 -9.50
CA PRO A 127 10.19 -14.60 -9.32
C PRO A 127 11.23 -14.61 -8.18
N ASP A 128 11.83 -13.46 -7.86
CA ASP A 128 13.05 -13.37 -7.05
C ASP A 128 12.76 -12.88 -5.62
N SER A 129 11.62 -13.31 -5.07
CA SER A 129 11.11 -12.79 -3.80
C SER A 129 10.95 -11.26 -3.81
N ASP A 130 10.54 -10.73 -4.96
CA ASP A 130 10.21 -9.33 -5.15
C ASP A 130 8.70 -9.14 -5.36
N ILE A 131 8.20 -7.96 -5.00
CA ILE A 131 6.80 -7.57 -5.16
C ILE A 131 6.79 -6.23 -5.89
N GLY A 132 6.17 -6.21 -7.07
CA GLY A 132 5.94 -4.99 -7.82
C GLY A 132 4.62 -4.37 -7.42
N LEU A 133 4.65 -3.13 -6.93
CA LEU A 133 3.46 -2.36 -6.58
C LEU A 133 3.33 -1.16 -7.51
N THR A 134 2.13 -0.92 -7.99
CA THR A 134 1.81 0.32 -8.69
C THR A 134 0.46 0.81 -8.24
N TYR A 135 0.44 2.05 -7.78
CA TYR A 135 -0.79 2.73 -7.41
C TYR A 135 -0.99 3.91 -8.36
N TRP A 136 -2.22 4.09 -8.82
CA TRP A 136 -2.61 5.24 -9.63
C TRP A 136 -3.70 6.01 -8.94
N VAL A 137 -3.72 7.32 -9.14
CA VAL A 137 -4.87 8.16 -8.86
C VAL A 137 -5.27 8.90 -10.12
N THR A 138 -6.55 8.84 -10.45
CA THR A 138 -7.13 9.47 -11.65
C THR A 138 -8.07 10.59 -11.21
N ASN A 139 -8.00 11.74 -11.87
CA ASN A 139 -8.89 12.86 -11.61
C ASN A 139 -10.17 12.73 -12.44
N GLU A 140 -11.28 12.32 -11.81
CA GLU A 140 -12.62 12.26 -12.41
C GLU A 140 -13.45 13.52 -12.11
N GLY A 141 -12.77 14.62 -11.77
CA GLY A 141 -13.34 15.95 -11.60
C GLY A 141 -13.22 16.78 -12.87
N VAL A 142 -13.57 18.07 -12.76
CA VAL A 142 -13.58 19.03 -13.88
C VAL A 142 -12.46 20.07 -13.81
N SER A 143 -11.67 20.08 -12.73
CA SER A 143 -10.58 21.02 -12.49
C SER A 143 -9.27 20.28 -12.23
N GLY A 144 -8.13 20.90 -12.55
CA GLY A 144 -6.82 20.36 -12.21
C GLY A 144 -6.60 20.26 -10.69
N ARG A 145 -5.79 19.30 -10.25
CA ARG A 145 -5.45 19.07 -8.84
C ARG A 145 -3.99 18.66 -8.71
N ASN A 146 -3.26 19.24 -7.76
CA ASN A 146 -1.96 18.74 -7.37
C ASN A 146 -2.13 17.53 -6.45
N VAL A 147 -1.48 16.42 -6.73
CA VAL A 147 -1.59 15.21 -5.92
C VAL A 147 -0.35 14.33 -6.07
N ALA A 148 0.07 13.71 -4.97
CA ALA A 148 1.00 12.58 -4.92
C ALA A 148 0.30 11.38 -4.27
N LEU A 149 1.00 10.25 -4.21
CA LEU A 149 0.55 9.04 -3.54
C LEU A 149 1.54 8.70 -2.43
N TRP A 150 1.04 8.37 -1.25
CA TRP A 150 1.83 8.07 -0.06
C TRP A 150 1.56 6.64 0.37
N GLU A 151 2.49 5.73 0.09
CA GLU A 151 2.42 4.36 0.63
C GLU A 151 2.80 4.40 2.11
N ASN A 152 1.98 3.76 2.93
CA ASN A 152 2.20 3.66 4.35
C ASN A 152 2.13 2.19 4.79
N THR A 153 3.27 1.65 5.21
CA THR A 153 3.42 0.25 5.64
C THR A 153 3.83 0.20 7.11
N ARG A 154 2.99 -0.42 7.94
CA ARG A 154 3.28 -0.63 9.35
C ARG A 154 4.08 -1.90 9.56
N LEU A 155 5.17 -1.79 10.30
CA LEU A 155 6.09 -2.87 10.63
C LEU A 155 6.24 -2.97 12.15
N PRO A 156 6.61 -4.13 12.71
CA PRO A 156 6.91 -4.26 14.13
C PRO A 156 7.95 -3.24 14.60
N TYR A 157 7.78 -2.71 15.82
CA TYR A 157 8.73 -1.78 16.43
C TYR A 157 9.92 -2.52 17.06
N GLU A 158 10.68 -3.21 16.21
CA GLU A 158 11.84 -4.01 16.59
C GLU A 158 12.81 -4.09 15.42
N GLY A 159 14.10 -4.18 15.72
CA GLY A 159 15.15 -4.33 14.72
C GLY A 159 15.76 -2.99 14.30
N THR A 160 16.16 -2.88 13.03
CA THR A 160 16.84 -1.69 12.49
C THR A 160 16.23 -1.25 11.18
N PHE A 161 16.28 0.06 10.95
CA PHE A 161 15.89 0.70 9.71
C PHE A 161 17.05 1.51 9.14
N GLU A 162 17.50 1.16 7.94
CA GLU A 162 18.70 1.68 7.31
C GLU A 162 18.39 2.39 6.00
N PHE A 163 18.98 3.56 5.81
CA PHE A 163 18.82 4.35 4.58
C PHE A 163 19.99 5.29 4.37
N VAL A 164 20.25 5.66 3.12
CA VAL A 164 21.22 6.69 2.75
C VAL A 164 20.45 7.97 2.48
N ALA A 165 20.88 9.09 3.06
CA ALA A 165 20.28 10.40 2.85
C ALA A 165 21.26 11.55 3.09
N ASP A 166 21.28 12.50 2.17
CA ASP A 166 22.04 13.75 2.28
C ASP A 166 21.31 14.75 3.18
N THR A 167 19.98 14.76 3.11
CA THR A 167 19.10 15.67 3.86
C THR A 167 18.15 14.88 4.73
N VAL A 168 18.10 15.22 6.01
CA VAL A 168 17.20 14.64 7.01
C VAL A 168 16.69 15.72 7.94
N TRP A 169 15.42 15.65 8.30
CA TRP A 169 14.84 16.46 9.37
C TRP A 169 13.77 15.67 10.13
N THR A 170 13.36 16.19 11.28
CA THR A 170 12.36 15.57 12.15
C THR A 170 11.20 16.52 12.46
N GLN A 171 10.07 15.95 12.85
CA GLN A 171 8.91 16.65 13.42
C GLN A 171 8.38 15.87 14.64
N ARG A 172 7.58 16.55 15.47
CA ARG A 172 7.19 16.11 16.83
C ARG A 172 8.42 16.02 17.72
N ASP A 173 8.84 14.82 18.10
CA ASP A 173 10.07 14.56 18.83
C ASP A 173 11.22 14.18 17.91
N SER A 174 12.45 14.34 18.40
CA SER A 174 13.65 13.98 17.65
C SER A 174 13.75 12.46 17.52
N VAL A 175 13.76 11.96 16.29
CA VAL A 175 14.12 10.58 16.00
C VAL A 175 15.63 10.44 16.03
N GLU A 176 16.15 9.71 17.01
CA GLU A 176 17.57 9.39 17.10
C GLU A 176 17.97 8.34 16.05
N PHE A 177 19.13 8.52 15.43
CA PHE A 177 19.73 7.57 14.49
C PHE A 177 21.26 7.61 14.59
N ASP A 178 21.87 6.45 14.37
CA ASP A 178 23.31 6.31 14.19
C ASP A 178 23.71 6.62 12.74
N PHE A 179 24.98 6.95 12.51
CA PHE A 179 25.54 7.18 11.16
C PHE A 179 26.83 6.38 10.97
N ARG A 180 26.87 5.53 9.94
CA ARG A 180 28.00 4.66 9.60
C ARG A 180 28.17 4.59 8.09
N ASP A 181 29.33 4.97 7.57
CA ASP A 181 29.68 4.85 6.14
C ASP A 181 28.59 5.37 5.18
N SER A 182 28.00 6.53 5.49
CA SER A 182 26.91 7.17 4.73
C SER A 182 25.51 6.55 4.91
N VAL A 183 25.38 5.49 5.68
CA VAL A 183 24.12 4.88 6.09
C VAL A 183 23.67 5.45 7.43
N ARG A 184 22.41 5.88 7.49
CA ARG A 184 21.70 6.25 8.72
C ARG A 184 20.96 5.04 9.23
N ILE A 185 21.04 4.77 10.52
CA ILE A 185 20.47 3.58 11.16
C ILE A 185 19.57 4.03 12.30
N VAL A 186 18.26 3.83 12.14
CA VAL A 186 17.30 3.97 13.25
C VAL A 186 17.17 2.59 13.90
N THR A 187 17.58 2.48 15.15
CA THR A 187 17.31 1.28 15.96
C THR A 187 15.93 1.40 16.58
N LEU A 188 15.08 0.41 16.37
CA LEU A 188 13.68 0.41 16.84
C LEU A 188 13.63 -0.25 18.23
N ASP A 189 14.03 0.50 19.24
CA ASP A 189 14.17 0.05 20.62
C ASP A 189 13.73 1.14 21.62
N GLU A 190 14.05 0.97 22.90
CA GLU A 190 13.70 1.89 23.98
C GLU A 190 14.38 3.28 23.91
N ARG A 191 15.27 3.54 22.93
CA ARG A 191 15.84 4.88 22.71
C ARG A 191 14.77 5.91 22.42
N HIS A 192 13.67 5.50 21.79
CA HIS A 192 12.52 6.38 21.54
C HIS A 192 11.36 5.97 22.45
N THR A 193 10.92 6.91 23.29
CA THR A 193 9.83 6.70 24.24
C THR A 193 8.53 7.40 23.83
N ALA A 194 8.57 8.24 22.80
CA ALA A 194 7.45 9.01 22.30
C ALA A 194 7.34 8.92 20.77
N GLU A 195 6.24 9.45 20.22
CA GLU A 195 6.03 9.49 18.78
C GLU A 195 7.00 10.47 18.10
N GLY A 196 7.66 10.02 17.05
CA GLY A 196 8.59 10.84 16.27
C GLY A 196 8.35 10.67 14.78
N LYS A 197 8.57 11.72 14.00
CA LYS A 197 8.55 11.61 12.54
C LYS A 197 9.88 12.08 11.95
N LEU A 198 10.47 11.26 11.09
CA LEU A 198 11.69 11.56 10.34
C LEU A 198 11.36 11.63 8.85
N PHE A 199 12.04 12.54 8.17
CA PHE A 199 11.89 12.80 6.75
C PHE A 199 13.27 12.81 6.09
N ALA A 200 13.37 12.23 4.90
CA ALA A 200 14.65 12.12 4.21
C ALA A 200 14.52 12.10 2.68
N ASN A 201 15.54 12.63 1.99
CA ASN A 201 15.75 12.28 0.58
C ASN A 201 16.27 10.83 0.46
N MET A 202 16.22 10.24 -0.74
CA MET A 202 16.65 8.86 -1.00
C MET A 202 17.57 8.77 -2.23
N PRO A 203 18.81 9.27 -2.19
CA PRO A 203 19.72 9.28 -3.34
C PRO A 203 19.95 7.89 -3.96
N THR A 204 19.99 6.83 -3.14
CA THR A 204 20.08 5.44 -3.61
C THR A 204 18.76 4.95 -4.20
N GLY A 205 17.62 5.46 -3.70
CA GLY A 205 16.28 5.02 -4.07
C GLY A 205 15.84 3.75 -3.36
N GLU A 206 16.54 3.36 -2.29
CA GLU A 206 16.18 2.21 -1.46
C GLU A 206 16.37 2.50 0.03
N ALA A 207 15.58 1.82 0.86
CA ALA A 207 15.75 1.77 2.31
C ALA A 207 15.37 0.37 2.81
N VAL A 208 15.95 -0.02 3.94
CA VAL A 208 15.99 -1.40 4.42
C VAL A 208 15.47 -1.47 5.84
N TYR A 209 14.51 -2.37 6.07
CA TYR A 209 14.12 -2.81 7.40
C TYR A 209 14.70 -4.20 7.67
N GLN A 210 15.33 -4.41 8.82
CA GLN A 210 15.86 -5.70 9.25
C GLN A 210 15.32 -6.08 10.63
N ASN A 211 14.74 -7.27 10.74
CA ASN A 211 14.25 -7.80 12.02
C ASN A 211 14.20 -9.33 12.00
N ASN A 212 14.59 -9.99 13.08
CA ASN A 212 14.45 -11.44 13.28
C ASN A 212 14.99 -12.33 12.14
N GLY A 213 16.14 -11.92 11.59
CA GLY A 213 16.80 -12.61 10.46
C GLY A 213 16.14 -12.37 9.11
N LEU A 214 15.22 -11.41 9.01
CA LEU A 214 14.57 -11.01 7.76
C LEU A 214 15.02 -9.61 7.34
N LYS A 215 15.04 -9.39 6.02
CA LYS A 215 15.30 -8.10 5.41
C LYS A 215 14.17 -7.75 4.43
N LEU A 216 13.52 -6.61 4.65
CA LEU A 216 12.61 -5.97 3.69
C LEU A 216 13.30 -4.74 3.12
N THR A 217 13.64 -4.78 1.83
CA THR A 217 14.12 -3.60 1.10
C THR A 217 12.99 -3.06 0.24
N LYS A 218 12.66 -1.78 0.38
CA LYS A 218 11.77 -1.11 -0.57
C LYS A 218 12.55 -0.17 -1.46
N TYR A 219 12.09 -0.07 -2.71
CA TYR A 219 12.69 0.74 -3.75
C TYR A 219 11.67 1.73 -4.29
N THR A 220 12.12 2.95 -4.56
CA THR A 220 11.38 4.00 -5.22
C THR A 220 12.24 4.70 -6.29
N VAL A 221 11.57 5.27 -7.29
CA VAL A 221 12.21 6.15 -8.27
C VAL A 221 12.11 7.62 -7.89
N VAL A 222 11.33 7.97 -6.86
CA VAL A 222 11.23 9.32 -6.31
C VAL A 222 12.30 9.44 -5.25
N LYS A 223 13.32 10.26 -5.51
CA LYS A 223 14.55 10.31 -4.70
C LYS A 223 14.81 11.69 -4.09
N ASP A 224 14.28 12.73 -4.73
CA ASP A 224 14.60 14.11 -4.43
C ASP A 224 13.43 14.83 -3.78
N LEU A 225 13.72 15.73 -2.84
CA LEU A 225 12.71 16.48 -2.07
C LEU A 225 11.81 17.36 -2.96
N TYR A 226 12.34 17.91 -4.06
CA TYR A 226 11.53 18.78 -4.94
C TYR A 226 10.44 18.01 -5.70
N ARG A 227 10.47 16.67 -5.67
CA ARG A 227 9.49 15.81 -6.33
C ARG A 227 8.31 15.47 -5.43
N THR A 228 8.40 15.69 -4.13
CA THR A 228 7.33 15.42 -3.17
C THR A 228 6.56 16.70 -2.82
N PRO A 229 5.37 16.61 -2.20
CA PRO A 229 4.66 17.79 -1.77
C PRO A 229 5.46 18.63 -0.76
N PRO A 230 5.18 19.94 -0.63
CA PRO A 230 5.79 20.76 0.40
C PRO A 230 5.58 20.20 1.81
N GLY A 231 6.66 20.05 2.57
CA GLY A 231 6.62 19.51 3.93
C GLY A 231 6.73 17.98 4.02
N GLU A 232 6.67 17.28 2.90
CA GLU A 232 6.83 15.83 2.77
C GLU A 232 8.15 15.46 2.10
N ALA A 233 8.54 14.18 2.21
CA ALA A 233 9.80 13.67 1.69
C ALA A 233 9.65 12.32 0.98
N PRO A 234 10.57 11.94 0.09
CA PRO A 234 10.54 10.64 -0.56
C PRO A 234 10.48 9.46 0.41
N LEU A 235 11.22 9.57 1.52
CA LEU A 235 11.16 8.65 2.66
C LEU A 235 10.62 9.39 3.88
N GLU A 236 9.59 8.81 4.50
CA GLU A 236 9.11 9.22 5.81
C GLU A 236 9.09 8.02 6.75
N ILE A 237 9.41 8.27 8.03
CA ILE A 237 9.43 7.26 9.07
C ILE A 237 8.67 7.81 10.26
N TYR A 238 7.56 7.16 10.62
CA TYR A 238 6.82 7.47 11.84
C TYR A 238 7.07 6.41 12.90
N LEU A 239 7.49 6.81 14.10
CA LEU A 239 7.72 5.94 15.24
C LEU A 239 6.52 6.00 16.18
N ALA A 240 5.99 4.84 16.59
CA ALA A 240 4.93 4.72 17.58
C ALA A 240 5.29 3.65 18.65
N PRO A 241 6.30 3.91 19.51
CA PRO A 241 6.84 2.93 20.45
C PRO A 241 5.81 2.39 21.46
N GLU A 242 4.86 3.23 21.91
CA GLU A 242 3.77 2.81 22.79
C GLU A 242 2.82 1.80 22.10
N HIS A 243 2.63 1.95 20.80
CA HIS A 243 1.77 1.10 19.97
C HIS A 243 2.51 -0.07 19.31
N LYS A 244 3.82 -0.20 19.56
CA LYS A 244 4.68 -1.29 19.08
C LYS A 244 4.67 -1.45 17.55
N PHE A 245 4.60 -0.33 16.82
CA PHE A 245 4.87 -0.31 15.38
C PHE A 245 5.62 0.95 14.95
N PHE A 246 6.19 0.91 13.76
CA PHE A 246 6.61 2.10 13.04
C PHE A 246 6.10 2.04 11.59
N GLU A 247 6.11 3.17 10.91
CA GLU A 247 5.69 3.28 9.51
C GLU A 247 6.91 3.45 8.61
N PHE A 248 7.00 2.60 7.59
CA PHE A 248 7.92 2.74 6.47
C PHE A 248 7.16 3.32 5.28
N GLU A 249 7.28 4.63 5.12
CA GLU A 249 6.49 5.40 4.17
C GLU A 249 7.30 5.82 2.95
N LEU A 250 6.69 5.72 1.77
CA LEU A 250 7.28 6.20 0.51
C LEU A 250 6.30 7.11 -0.22
N VAL A 251 6.76 8.31 -0.57
CA VAL A 251 5.94 9.33 -1.24
C VAL A 251 6.28 9.39 -2.73
N GLY A 252 5.23 9.46 -3.54
CA GLY A 252 5.28 9.56 -5.01
C GLY A 252 5.55 10.97 -5.52
N ASP A 253 5.59 11.12 -6.85
CA ASP A 253 5.72 12.43 -7.48
C ASP A 253 4.50 13.31 -7.20
N TYR A 254 4.74 14.57 -6.82
CA TYR A 254 3.72 15.60 -6.69
C TYR A 254 3.52 16.31 -8.02
N ARG A 255 2.33 16.15 -8.62
CA ARG A 255 2.03 16.68 -9.95
C ARG A 255 0.62 17.26 -10.00
N ASN A 256 0.44 18.29 -10.81
CA ASN A 256 -0.88 18.71 -11.25
C ASN A 256 -1.41 17.71 -12.27
N ILE A 257 -2.60 17.15 -12.02
CA ILE A 257 -3.33 16.33 -12.98
C ILE A 257 -4.66 17.00 -13.36
N GLY A 258 -4.89 17.16 -14.66
CA GLY A 258 -6.13 17.66 -15.23
C GLY A 258 -7.26 16.61 -15.25
N PRO A 259 -8.47 16.98 -15.69
CA PRO A 259 -9.58 16.05 -15.87
C PRO A 259 -9.21 14.85 -16.75
N GLY A 260 -9.46 13.64 -16.25
CA GLY A 260 -9.14 12.37 -16.91
C GLY A 260 -7.66 11.96 -16.82
N GLU A 261 -6.77 12.83 -16.34
CA GLU A 261 -5.35 12.50 -16.20
C GLU A 261 -5.09 11.67 -14.92
N SER A 262 -3.97 10.94 -14.93
CA SER A 262 -3.55 10.11 -13.81
C SER A 262 -2.15 10.44 -13.34
N ASN A 263 -1.92 10.35 -12.04
CA ASN A 263 -0.59 10.25 -11.44
C ASN A 263 -0.38 8.84 -10.86
N ASN A 264 0.87 8.45 -10.61
CA ASN A 264 1.19 7.13 -10.05
C ASN A 264 2.44 7.14 -9.17
N VAL A 265 2.51 6.16 -8.28
CA VAL A 265 3.75 5.75 -7.61
C VAL A 265 4.02 4.28 -7.91
N ARG A 266 5.29 3.97 -8.20
CA ARG A 266 5.77 2.63 -8.52
C ARG A 266 6.82 2.24 -7.51
N LEU A 267 6.60 1.11 -6.86
CA LEU A 267 7.44 0.63 -5.79
C LEU A 267 7.82 -0.81 -6.09
N LYS A 268 8.97 -1.22 -5.57
CA LYS A 268 9.36 -2.63 -5.51
C LYS A 268 9.67 -2.94 -4.06
N TRP A 269 9.17 -4.05 -3.56
CA TRP A 269 9.63 -4.62 -2.31
C TRP A 269 10.47 -5.86 -2.62
N LYS A 270 11.53 -6.10 -1.87
CA LYS A 270 12.35 -7.30 -1.97
C LYS A 270 12.56 -7.89 -0.58
N LEU A 271 12.37 -9.19 -0.48
CA LEU A 271 12.48 -9.95 0.76
C LEU A 271 13.65 -10.92 0.70
N GLU A 272 14.48 -10.87 1.72
CA GLU A 272 15.70 -11.68 1.83
C GLU A 272 15.87 -12.17 3.28
N GLU A 273 16.64 -13.23 3.45
CA GLU A 273 17.18 -13.53 4.79
C GLU A 273 18.24 -12.46 5.10
N SER A 274 18.22 -11.92 6.31
CA SER A 274 19.35 -11.15 6.83
C SER A 274 20.41 -12.12 7.32
N ALA A 275 21.69 -11.84 7.06
CA ALA A 275 22.76 -12.62 7.65
C ALA A 275 22.62 -12.54 9.18
N SER A 276 22.66 -13.67 9.88
CA SER A 276 22.82 -13.65 11.32
C SER A 276 24.09 -12.85 11.61
N GLY A 277 23.95 -11.73 12.33
CA GLY A 277 25.10 -11.02 12.85
C GLY A 277 25.87 -11.98 13.75
N ASP A 278 27.10 -12.31 13.36
CA ASP A 278 28.09 -12.93 14.25
C ASP A 278 28.51 -11.93 15.36
#